data_AF-A0A084TIL0-F1
#
_entry.id   AF-A0A084TIL0-F1
#
_cell.length_a   1.000
_cell.length_b   1.000
_cell.length_c   1.000
_cell.angle_alpha   90.00
_cell.angle_beta   90.00
_cell.angle_gamma   90.00
#
_symmetry.space_group_name_H-M   'P 1'
#
loop_
_entity.id
_entity.type
_entity.pdbx_description
1 polymer ?
#
loop_
_entity_poly.entity_id
_entity_poly.type
_entity_poly.pdbx_seq_one_letter_code
_entity_poly.pdbx_strand_id
1 'polypeptide(L)'
;MSLYNQFNGRYDYLAIGNTLNAAENNLSTGFCDTLPASSATLNLSDDYNIIAAYLYWAGSGEGDLNIAVNNVDIQAEETYYVDYNDPNYGPLTYFSCFTNITTLILDQGNTSYEISNLDISQALANNPGYCGNRTNFAGWSIYVVYENNNLPLNQINLFQGLEIINRNVQEKNILLENVNVLDNQGAKIGFLTWEGDAALNYGESLFINNNLLSNPPLNPSDNAFNGTNSFTNSNTLYNCDIDYYNIQNYIAIGDTAVNIKLTTGDFNESGGFSADLIIINNIITVLNSQLPDATITLDNYALECGNRNIILTYTVHNANSTDVLPANTPITFYADNTNIGTTQTNSNLAIGTTESGSLQVTIPESLGQEFTIQAIVDDTGNGAGIVTELNETNNTSNPLAVALLTITNTTLPPLAGCDSGYNQTFFNLTAHLMDIEPNGAPFSFYTSLEDLQNNTFEIITPENFQNTTTPQTIYVKSPTQDCYQIFNFNVLVENCPPTIPQVFTPNNDGYNDWFNIQGLYHIFEHHKLLIYNRWGTLIFEGDNDTPWEGRANRGLNNQGDLLPVGTYFYVLYLNDPHYEKSITGWVYLNR
;
A
#
# COMPACT_ATOMS: atom_id res chain seq x y z
N MET A 1 15.48 4.08 30.22
CA MET A 1 14.22 4.70 29.74
C MET A 1 14.13 4.66 28.22
N SER A 2 12.92 4.66 27.66
CA SER A 2 12.65 4.65 26.20
C SER A 2 11.53 5.62 25.81
N LEU A 3 11.55 6.12 24.58
CA LEU A 3 10.48 6.95 24.02
C LEU A 3 9.19 6.13 23.94
N TYR A 4 8.14 6.60 24.62
CA TYR A 4 6.82 5.96 24.61
C TYR A 4 5.91 6.58 23.56
N ASN A 5 5.78 7.91 23.54
CA ASN A 5 4.94 8.60 22.58
C ASN A 5 5.50 9.99 22.24
N GLN A 6 5.17 10.46 21.04
CA GLN A 6 5.59 11.73 20.49
C GLN A 6 4.38 12.47 19.90
N PHE A 7 4.24 13.75 20.21
CA PHE A 7 3.19 14.61 19.69
C PHE A 7 3.80 15.82 18.97
N ASN A 8 3.40 16.06 17.73
CA ASN A 8 3.91 17.14 16.89
C ASN A 8 2.78 18.11 16.51
N GLY A 9 2.88 19.37 16.93
CA GLY A 9 1.82 20.35 16.69
C GLY A 9 1.85 21.49 17.71
N ARG A 10 0.74 22.20 17.87
CA ARG A 10 0.64 23.28 18.86
C ARG A 10 0.27 22.73 20.23
N TYR A 11 1.14 21.86 20.72
CA TYR A 11 0.91 21.11 21.95
C TYR A 11 1.77 21.63 23.11
N ASP A 12 1.23 21.49 24.31
CA ASP A 12 1.99 21.54 25.55
C ASP A 12 1.38 20.50 26.53
N TYR A 13 1.92 20.39 27.73
CA TYR A 13 1.42 19.49 28.76
C TYR A 13 1.29 20.18 30.12
N LEU A 14 0.42 19.60 30.94
CA LEU A 14 0.21 19.87 32.35
C LEU A 14 0.36 18.55 33.10
N ALA A 15 0.82 18.59 34.35
CA ALA A 15 0.76 17.43 35.24
C ALA A 15 0.03 17.79 36.54
N ILE A 16 -0.79 16.86 37.00
CA ILE A 16 -1.40 16.89 38.34
C ILE A 16 -1.05 15.59 39.06
N GLY A 17 -1.00 15.60 40.37
CA GLY A 17 -0.73 14.39 41.13
C GLY A 17 -0.71 14.65 42.61
N ASN A 18 -0.68 13.58 43.38
CA ASN A 18 -0.61 13.65 44.83
C ASN A 18 0.04 12.36 45.38
N THR A 19 0.48 12.40 46.64
CA THR A 19 0.97 11.21 47.34
C THR A 19 -0.03 10.76 48.40
N LEU A 20 0.11 9.52 48.82
CA LEU A 20 -0.64 8.94 49.94
C LEU A 20 0.20 9.03 51.23
N ASN A 21 1.31 9.77 51.20
CA ASN A 21 2.14 10.07 52.35
C ASN A 21 1.59 11.31 53.07
N ALA A 22 1.27 11.19 54.37
CA ALA A 22 0.73 12.31 55.15
C ALA A 22 1.78 13.37 55.52
N ALA A 23 3.07 13.02 55.44
CA ALA A 23 4.22 13.85 55.72
C ALA A 23 5.48 13.22 55.07
N GLU A 24 6.55 14.00 54.96
CA GLU A 24 7.89 13.52 54.60
C GLU A 24 8.37 12.45 55.59
N ASN A 25 8.87 11.33 55.08
CA ASN A 25 9.25 10.15 55.87
C ASN A 25 10.44 10.43 56.82
N ASN A 26 11.30 11.40 56.49
CA ASN A 26 12.49 11.74 57.28
C ASN A 26 12.26 12.75 58.40
N LEU A 27 11.17 13.51 58.34
CA LEU A 27 10.82 14.53 59.33
C LEU A 27 9.76 14.06 60.35
N SER A 28 9.01 13.00 60.04
CA SER A 28 7.98 12.43 60.94
C SER A 28 8.43 11.10 61.54
N THR A 29 8.53 11.01 62.86
CA THR A 29 9.08 9.83 63.56
C THR A 29 8.07 8.71 63.86
N GLY A 30 6.83 8.80 63.34
CA GLY A 30 5.74 7.91 63.76
C GLY A 30 4.81 7.40 62.67
N PHE A 31 5.12 7.59 61.39
CA PHE A 31 4.24 7.22 60.27
C PHE A 31 4.97 6.28 59.30
N CYS A 32 4.48 5.05 59.18
CA CYS A 32 4.83 4.13 58.09
C CYS A 32 3.57 3.40 57.61
N ASP A 33 2.58 4.20 57.25
CA ASP A 33 1.34 3.76 56.64
C ASP A 33 1.09 4.63 55.40
N THR A 34 0.03 4.36 54.65
CA THR A 34 -0.46 5.25 53.58
C THR A 34 -1.84 5.77 53.94
N LEU A 35 -2.15 6.97 53.46
CA LEU A 35 -3.52 7.48 53.44
C LEU A 35 -4.38 6.54 52.56
N PRO A 36 -5.67 6.36 52.86
CA PRO A 36 -6.54 5.49 52.07
C PRO A 36 -6.84 6.04 50.67
N ALA A 37 -6.68 7.35 50.47
CA ALA A 37 -6.88 8.04 49.21
C ALA A 37 -6.17 9.41 49.22
N SER A 38 -5.89 9.96 48.04
CA SER A 38 -5.46 11.35 47.86
C SER A 38 -5.98 11.93 46.56
N SER A 39 -6.07 13.27 46.47
CA SER A 39 -6.72 13.94 45.35
C SER A 39 -5.91 15.10 44.79
N ALA A 40 -5.98 15.34 43.48
CA ALA A 40 -5.47 16.54 42.82
C ALA A 40 -6.52 17.11 41.84
N THR A 41 -6.57 18.43 41.71
CA THR A 41 -7.55 19.10 40.84
C THR A 41 -6.95 19.39 39.46
N LEU A 42 -7.63 18.94 38.41
CA LEU A 42 -7.37 19.37 37.04
C LEU A 42 -8.07 20.69 36.79
N ASN A 43 -7.32 21.70 36.34
CA ASN A 43 -7.87 22.99 35.94
C ASN A 43 -7.21 23.45 34.64
N LEU A 44 -7.77 22.98 33.53
CA LEU A 44 -7.35 23.33 32.17
C LEU A 44 -8.24 24.45 31.61
N SER A 45 -7.69 25.39 30.84
CA SER A 45 -8.52 26.40 30.16
C SER A 45 -9.47 25.75 29.16
N ASP A 46 -10.68 26.30 28.97
CA ASP A 46 -11.65 25.80 27.96
C ASP A 46 -11.11 25.92 26.52
N ASP A 47 -10.13 26.80 26.30
CA ASP A 47 -9.45 26.98 25.00
C ASP A 47 -8.42 25.86 24.70
N TYR A 48 -8.21 24.91 25.62
CA TYR A 48 -7.22 23.84 25.48
C TYR A 48 -7.93 22.53 25.14
N ASN A 49 -7.60 21.94 24.00
CA ASN A 49 -8.17 20.67 23.55
C ASN A 49 -7.30 19.51 24.04
N ILE A 50 -7.85 18.60 24.84
CA ILE A 50 -7.08 17.46 25.39
C ILE A 50 -6.83 16.44 24.28
N ILE A 51 -5.56 16.07 24.10
CA ILE A 51 -5.12 15.12 23.08
C ILE A 51 -4.83 13.75 23.69
N ALA A 52 -4.21 13.74 24.88
CA ALA A 52 -3.90 12.51 25.60
C ALA A 52 -3.84 12.76 27.11
N ALA A 53 -4.14 11.74 27.90
CA ALA A 53 -3.88 11.72 29.33
C ALA A 53 -3.35 10.38 29.81
N TYR A 54 -2.32 10.43 30.64
CA TYR A 54 -1.54 9.29 31.09
C TYR A 54 -1.43 9.27 32.61
N LEU A 55 -1.90 8.19 33.23
CA LEU A 55 -1.84 7.99 34.67
C LEU A 55 -0.66 7.09 35.03
N TYR A 56 0.09 7.53 36.04
CA TYR A 56 1.14 6.77 36.69
C TYR A 56 0.82 6.64 38.18
N TRP A 57 1.08 5.47 38.76
CA TRP A 57 1.09 5.29 40.20
C TRP A 57 2.21 4.34 40.61
N ALA A 58 2.77 4.57 41.78
CA ALA A 58 3.96 3.87 42.23
C ALA A 58 3.97 3.73 43.74
N GLY A 59 4.83 2.84 44.25
CA GLY A 59 5.04 2.70 45.68
C GLY A 59 6.03 1.60 46.05
N SER A 60 6.09 1.33 47.35
CA SER A 60 6.93 0.27 47.93
C SER A 60 6.38 -1.14 47.67
N GLY A 61 7.28 -2.08 47.36
CA GLY A 61 6.96 -3.49 47.14
C GLY A 61 6.81 -3.88 45.67
N GLU A 62 6.24 -5.07 45.44
CA GLU A 62 5.89 -5.57 44.09
C GLU A 62 4.57 -4.97 43.56
N GLY A 63 3.89 -4.18 44.38
CA GLY A 63 2.85 -3.26 43.96
C GLY A 63 1.42 -3.77 43.87
N ASP A 64 0.54 -2.79 43.72
CA ASP A 64 -0.88 -2.96 43.47
C ASP A 64 -1.18 -2.53 42.04
N LEU A 65 -1.61 -3.49 41.22
CA LEU A 65 -1.85 -3.28 39.79
C LEU A 65 -3.26 -2.76 39.50
N ASN A 66 -4.11 -2.63 40.53
CA ASN A 66 -5.48 -2.15 40.39
C ASN A 66 -5.75 -1.04 41.41
N ILE A 67 -6.18 0.11 40.92
CA ILE A 67 -6.56 1.26 41.75
C ILE A 67 -7.92 1.77 41.31
N ALA A 68 -8.47 2.74 42.03
CA ALA A 68 -9.67 3.45 41.60
C ALA A 68 -9.38 4.93 41.37
N VAL A 69 -9.80 5.47 40.22
CA VAL A 69 -9.82 6.91 39.92
C VAL A 69 -11.26 7.39 39.97
N ASN A 70 -11.63 8.25 40.91
CA ASN A 70 -13.01 8.74 41.08
C ASN A 70 -14.05 7.59 41.12
N ASN A 71 -13.72 6.49 41.81
CA ASN A 71 -14.50 5.25 41.90
C ASN A 71 -14.63 4.43 40.59
N VAL A 72 -13.83 4.74 39.57
CA VAL A 72 -13.67 3.89 38.38
C VAL A 72 -12.45 3.01 38.58
N ASP A 73 -12.62 1.70 38.50
CA ASP A 73 -11.52 0.75 38.60
C ASP A 73 -10.60 0.90 37.39
N ILE A 74 -9.29 1.03 37.67
CA ILE A 74 -8.24 1.18 36.67
C ILE A 74 -7.19 0.10 36.91
N GLN A 75 -6.81 -0.57 35.83
CA GLN A 75 -5.79 -1.61 35.81
C GLN A 75 -4.56 -1.12 35.05
N ALA A 76 -3.37 -1.50 35.53
CA ALA A 76 -2.10 -1.21 34.85
C ALA A 76 -2.05 -1.85 33.45
N GLU A 77 -1.66 -1.05 32.45
CA GLU A 77 -1.29 -1.53 31.12
C GLU A 77 0.17 -1.97 31.09
N GLU A 78 1.03 -1.23 31.79
CA GLU A 78 2.45 -1.53 31.95
C GLU A 78 2.89 -1.40 33.41
N THR A 79 3.92 -2.15 33.79
CA THR A 79 4.50 -2.14 35.13
C THR A 79 6.02 -2.21 35.05
N TYR A 80 6.67 -1.40 35.88
CA TYR A 80 8.12 -1.27 36.00
C TYR A 80 8.55 -1.54 37.43
N TYR A 81 9.77 -2.07 37.60
CA TYR A 81 10.35 -2.38 38.90
C TYR A 81 11.80 -1.92 38.99
N VAL A 82 12.20 -1.49 40.18
CA VAL A 82 13.60 -1.22 40.54
C VAL A 82 13.90 -1.74 41.94
N ASP A 83 15.14 -2.15 42.17
CA ASP A 83 15.60 -2.64 43.46
C ASP A 83 16.63 -1.70 44.09
N TYR A 84 16.43 -1.42 45.37
CA TYR A 84 17.42 -0.78 46.22
C TYR A 84 18.02 -1.82 47.19
N ASN A 85 19.31 -2.08 47.07
CA ASN A 85 20.02 -2.94 48.03
C ASN A 85 20.45 -2.14 49.26
N ASP A 86 19.57 -2.08 50.26
CA ASP A 86 19.87 -1.41 51.52
C ASP A 86 20.95 -2.19 52.31
N PRO A 87 21.99 -1.51 52.87
CA PRO A 87 23.04 -2.17 53.62
C PRO A 87 22.60 -2.92 54.88
N ASN A 88 21.48 -2.54 55.49
CA ASN A 88 20.97 -3.08 56.75
C ASN A 88 19.79 -4.03 56.54
N TYR A 89 18.93 -3.76 55.56
CA TYR A 89 17.67 -4.47 55.36
C TYR A 89 17.65 -5.35 54.09
N GLY A 90 18.68 -5.28 53.24
CA GLY A 90 18.76 -6.08 52.02
C GLY A 90 17.96 -5.46 50.86
N PRO A 91 17.53 -6.26 49.87
CA PRO A 91 16.84 -5.75 48.69
C PRO A 91 15.43 -5.22 49.05
N LEU A 92 15.16 -3.99 48.63
CA LEU A 92 13.88 -3.30 48.70
C LEU A 92 13.41 -3.00 47.27
N THR A 93 12.34 -3.66 46.83
CA THR A 93 11.76 -3.46 45.50
C THR A 93 10.74 -2.31 45.50
N TYR A 94 10.70 -1.54 44.43
CA TYR A 94 9.70 -0.51 44.18
C TYR A 94 9.08 -0.73 42.82
N PHE A 95 7.80 -0.41 42.71
CA PHE A 95 7.05 -0.57 41.47
C PHE A 95 6.53 0.77 40.96
N SER A 96 6.27 0.81 39.66
CA SER A 96 5.48 1.84 39.01
C SER A 96 4.57 1.21 37.97
N CYS A 97 3.35 1.72 37.87
CA CYS A 97 2.35 1.32 36.90
C CYS A 97 1.99 2.50 36.00
N PHE A 98 1.56 2.16 34.78
CA PHE A 98 1.12 3.11 33.77
C PHE A 98 -0.19 2.65 33.13
N THR A 99 -1.06 3.59 32.78
CA THR A 99 -2.23 3.36 31.94
C THR A 99 -2.69 4.63 31.22
N ASN A 100 -3.18 4.47 29.99
CA ASN A 100 -3.82 5.56 29.26
C ASN A 100 -5.25 5.81 29.76
N ILE A 101 -5.51 7.00 30.32
CA ILE A 101 -6.82 7.40 30.85
C ILE A 101 -7.45 8.55 30.07
N THR A 102 -7.05 8.74 28.81
CA THR A 102 -7.53 9.86 27.96
C THR A 102 -9.05 9.95 27.94
N THR A 103 -9.74 8.82 27.72
CA THR A 103 -11.21 8.78 27.71
C THR A 103 -11.82 9.20 29.05
N LEU A 104 -11.25 8.75 30.17
CA LEU A 104 -11.73 9.11 31.51
C LEU A 104 -11.60 10.62 31.76
N ILE A 105 -10.47 11.21 31.37
CA ILE A 105 -10.23 12.65 31.50
C ILE A 105 -11.17 13.47 30.58
N LEU A 106 -11.40 13.01 29.36
CA LEU A 106 -12.34 13.66 28.44
C LEU A 106 -13.78 13.61 28.96
N ASP A 107 -14.20 12.49 29.55
CA ASP A 107 -15.55 12.30 30.08
C ASP A 107 -15.81 13.12 31.34
N GLN A 108 -14.81 13.22 32.25
CA GLN A 108 -14.97 13.91 33.53
C GLN A 108 -14.54 15.39 33.49
N GLY A 109 -13.66 15.77 32.58
CA GLY A 109 -13.18 17.14 32.39
C GLY A 109 -12.43 17.72 33.59
N ASN A 110 -12.55 19.03 33.78
CA ASN A 110 -11.99 19.73 34.94
C ASN A 110 -12.74 19.35 36.22
N THR A 111 -12.08 18.57 37.08
CA THR A 111 -12.59 18.14 38.38
C THR A 111 -11.45 17.79 39.32
N SER A 112 -11.79 17.43 40.55
CA SER A 112 -10.86 16.75 41.45
C SER A 112 -10.80 15.27 41.09
N TYR A 113 -9.59 14.77 40.82
CA TYR A 113 -9.32 13.36 40.62
C TYR A 113 -8.80 12.79 41.93
N GLU A 114 -9.54 11.86 42.51
CA GLU A 114 -9.18 11.10 43.71
C GLU A 114 -8.71 9.70 43.31
N ILE A 115 -7.51 9.33 43.77
CA ILE A 115 -7.01 7.96 43.70
C ILE A 115 -7.26 7.30 45.04
N SER A 116 -7.85 6.11 45.00
CA SER A 116 -8.07 5.24 46.15
C SER A 116 -7.74 3.79 45.82
N ASN A 117 -7.79 2.93 46.84
CA ASN A 117 -7.50 1.49 46.76
C ASN A 117 -6.06 1.10 46.44
N LEU A 118 -5.13 2.05 46.30
CA LEU A 118 -3.70 1.76 46.21
C LEU A 118 -3.19 1.23 47.56
N ASP A 119 -3.03 -0.09 47.68
CA ASP A 119 -2.66 -0.74 48.94
C ASP A 119 -1.24 -1.35 48.90
N ILE A 120 -0.33 -0.75 49.65
CA ILE A 120 1.04 -1.27 49.87
C ILE A 120 1.26 -1.79 51.30
N SER A 121 0.20 -1.90 52.12
CA SER A 121 0.30 -2.25 53.54
C SER A 121 0.97 -3.61 53.76
N GLN A 122 0.70 -4.58 52.88
CA GLN A 122 1.34 -5.90 52.94
C GLN A 122 2.86 -5.81 52.68
N ALA A 123 3.30 -4.95 51.76
CA ALA A 123 4.72 -4.75 51.48
C ALA A 123 5.44 -4.13 52.69
N LEU A 124 4.84 -3.09 53.28
CA LEU A 124 5.38 -2.42 54.47
C LEU A 124 5.41 -3.36 55.70
N ALA A 125 4.40 -4.21 55.87
CA ALA A 125 4.33 -5.16 56.97
C ALA A 125 5.35 -6.31 56.83
N ASN A 126 5.58 -6.80 55.61
CA ASN A 126 6.44 -7.95 55.37
C ASN A 126 7.93 -7.58 55.30
N ASN A 127 8.24 -6.34 54.95
CA ASN A 127 9.63 -5.87 54.87
C ASN A 127 9.82 -4.59 55.70
N PRO A 128 10.39 -4.70 56.91
CA PRO A 128 10.59 -3.56 57.78
C PRO A 128 11.60 -2.54 57.23
N GLY A 129 12.33 -2.87 56.16
CA GLY A 129 13.33 -1.98 55.57
C GLY A 129 12.77 -0.71 54.95
N TYR A 130 11.57 -0.74 54.37
CA TYR A 130 10.93 0.47 53.82
C TYR A 130 10.71 1.53 54.92
N CYS A 131 10.14 1.12 56.05
CA CYS A 131 9.95 2.00 57.20
C CYS A 131 11.28 2.32 57.91
N GLY A 132 12.14 1.30 58.04
CA GLY A 132 13.38 1.37 58.82
C GLY A 132 14.44 2.24 58.18
N ASN A 133 14.46 2.32 56.85
CA ASN A 133 15.30 3.23 56.08
C ASN A 133 14.55 4.48 55.62
N ARG A 134 13.25 4.61 55.94
CA ARG A 134 12.40 5.76 55.60
C ARG A 134 12.38 6.02 54.10
N THR A 135 12.02 5.00 53.36
CA THR A 135 11.87 5.02 51.90
C THR A 135 10.52 4.40 51.53
N ASN A 136 9.52 4.56 52.41
CA ASN A 136 8.16 4.14 52.16
C ASN A 136 7.40 5.26 51.44
N PHE A 137 6.81 4.95 50.30
CA PHE A 137 5.95 5.88 49.58
C PHE A 137 4.84 5.16 48.82
N ALA A 138 3.78 5.90 48.57
CA ALA A 138 2.82 5.60 47.51
C ALA A 138 2.32 6.92 46.90
N GLY A 139 2.22 6.99 45.59
CA GLY A 139 1.83 8.23 44.91
C GLY A 139 1.35 8.00 43.49
N TRP A 140 0.83 9.08 42.90
CA TRP A 140 0.29 9.05 41.55
C TRP A 140 0.41 10.41 40.86
N SER A 141 0.43 10.38 39.53
CA SER A 141 0.46 11.57 38.68
C SER A 141 -0.26 11.32 37.37
N ILE A 142 -0.92 12.35 36.85
CA ILE A 142 -1.57 12.38 35.54
C ILE A 142 -0.90 13.45 34.69
N TYR A 143 -0.29 13.04 33.59
CA TYR A 143 0.12 13.96 32.53
C TYR A 143 -1.04 14.16 31.56
N VAL A 144 -1.38 15.41 31.26
CA VAL A 144 -2.38 15.80 30.27
C VAL A 144 -1.68 16.57 29.17
N VAL A 145 -1.67 16.02 27.95
CA VAL A 145 -1.19 16.69 26.73
C VAL A 145 -2.37 17.37 26.08
N TYR A 146 -2.22 18.65 25.74
CA TYR A 146 -3.28 19.46 25.17
C TYR A 146 -2.79 20.31 23.99
N GLU A 147 -3.72 20.67 23.12
CA GLU A 147 -3.53 21.54 21.97
C GLU A 147 -4.11 22.93 22.24
N ASN A 148 -3.38 23.97 21.83
CA ASN A 148 -3.91 25.33 21.80
C ASN A 148 -3.29 26.15 20.67
N ASN A 149 -4.11 26.87 19.91
CA ASN A 149 -3.67 27.65 18.74
C ASN A 149 -2.65 28.76 19.05
N ASN A 150 -2.56 29.22 20.29
CA ASN A 150 -1.60 30.24 20.71
C ASN A 150 -0.24 29.65 21.12
N LEU A 151 -0.12 28.33 21.25
CA LEU A 151 1.15 27.68 21.51
C LEU A 151 2.03 27.67 20.26
N PRO A 152 3.36 27.75 20.42
CA PRO A 152 4.26 27.54 19.32
C PRO A 152 4.20 26.07 18.86
N LEU A 153 4.74 25.79 17.67
CA LEU A 153 4.81 24.42 17.14
C LEU A 153 5.88 23.64 17.90
N ASN A 154 5.43 22.70 18.69
CA ASN A 154 6.25 21.92 19.60
C ASN A 154 6.21 20.45 19.21
N GLN A 155 7.31 19.79 19.52
CA GLN A 155 7.40 18.36 19.67
C GLN A 155 7.42 18.02 21.16
N ILE A 156 6.45 17.23 21.58
CA ILE A 156 6.40 16.67 22.94
C ILE A 156 6.86 15.22 22.87
N ASN A 157 7.91 14.88 23.60
CA ASN A 157 8.38 13.51 23.72
C ASN A 157 8.18 13.02 25.16
N LEU A 158 7.43 11.94 25.34
CA LEU A 158 7.25 11.28 26.63
C LEU A 158 8.10 10.01 26.67
N PHE A 159 9.09 9.98 27.56
CA PHE A 159 9.96 8.84 27.82
C PHE A 159 9.52 8.16 29.11
N GLN A 160 9.30 6.85 29.06
CA GLN A 160 8.87 6.07 30.23
C GLN A 160 9.95 5.07 30.67
N GLY A 161 9.86 4.63 31.92
CA GLY A 161 10.69 3.60 32.52
C GLY A 161 10.63 3.63 34.04
N LEU A 162 11.68 3.15 34.69
CA LEU A 162 11.89 3.37 36.11
C LEU A 162 13.40 3.28 36.37
N GLU A 163 14.01 4.39 36.74
CA GLU A 163 15.46 4.48 36.97
C GLU A 163 15.72 4.92 38.41
N ILE A 164 16.64 4.26 39.10
CA ILE A 164 16.96 4.53 40.49
C ILE A 164 18.39 5.07 40.64
N ILE A 165 18.56 6.06 41.49
CA ILE A 165 19.85 6.58 41.97
C ILE A 165 19.79 6.65 43.51
N ASN A 166 20.89 6.27 44.17
CA ASN A 166 20.91 6.11 45.63
C ASN A 166 22.33 6.10 46.18
N ARG A 167 22.48 5.89 47.49
CA ARG A 167 23.81 5.79 48.15
C ARG A 167 24.81 4.82 47.51
N ASN A 168 24.35 3.74 46.87
CA ASN A 168 25.20 2.73 46.23
C ASN A 168 25.55 3.12 44.78
N VAL A 169 24.69 3.91 44.13
CA VAL A 169 24.87 4.40 42.76
C VAL A 169 24.65 5.91 42.80
N GLN A 170 25.74 6.65 43.01
CA GLN A 170 25.73 8.09 43.33
C GLN A 170 25.67 9.00 42.09
N GLU A 171 25.84 8.42 40.90
CA GLU A 171 25.73 9.13 39.63
C GLU A 171 24.92 8.28 38.65
N LYS A 172 23.99 8.91 37.94
CA LYS A 172 23.21 8.30 36.87
C LYS A 172 23.21 9.20 35.64
N ASN A 173 23.56 8.63 34.49
CA ASN A 173 23.44 9.28 33.20
C ASN A 173 22.29 8.65 32.41
N ILE A 174 21.40 9.47 31.87
CA ILE A 174 20.27 9.05 31.01
C ILE A 174 20.41 9.81 29.70
N LEU A 175 20.53 9.08 28.60
CA LEU A 175 20.57 9.65 27.27
C LEU A 175 19.17 9.59 26.66
N LEU A 176 18.61 10.75 26.33
CA LEU A 176 17.39 10.85 25.53
C LEU A 176 17.80 11.00 24.07
N GLU A 177 17.59 9.95 23.27
CA GLU A 177 17.79 9.98 21.83
C GLU A 177 16.52 10.47 21.11
N ASN A 178 16.62 10.82 19.82
CA ASN A 178 15.51 11.29 18.98
C ASN A 178 14.87 12.61 19.47
N VAL A 179 15.69 13.49 20.05
CA VAL A 179 15.26 14.81 20.53
C VAL A 179 15.25 15.84 19.40
N ASN A 180 16.17 15.73 18.42
CA ASN A 180 16.25 16.55 17.20
C ASN A 180 15.90 18.04 17.43
N VAL A 181 16.74 18.75 18.18
CA VAL A 181 16.54 20.16 18.54
C VAL A 181 16.79 21.04 17.32
N LEU A 182 15.78 21.79 16.88
CA LEU A 182 15.88 22.68 15.71
C LEU A 182 15.57 24.13 16.05
N ASP A 183 14.77 24.36 17.09
CA ASP A 183 14.70 25.62 17.84
C ASP A 183 14.68 25.28 19.34
N ASN A 184 15.37 26.08 20.15
CA ASN A 184 15.43 25.90 21.60
C ASN A 184 14.50 26.86 22.36
N GLN A 185 13.84 27.81 21.68
CA GLN A 185 12.94 28.76 22.33
C GLN A 185 11.77 28.08 23.04
N GLY A 186 11.57 28.42 24.32
CA GLY A 186 10.52 27.85 25.15
C GLY A 186 10.72 26.38 25.53
N ALA A 187 11.87 25.78 25.20
CA ALA A 187 12.13 24.38 25.50
C ALA A 187 12.13 24.11 27.00
N LYS A 188 11.43 23.05 27.42
CA LYS A 188 11.36 22.60 28.82
C LYS A 188 11.44 21.08 28.91
N ILE A 189 11.87 20.61 30.08
CA ILE A 189 11.89 19.21 30.45
C ILE A 189 11.17 19.03 31.79
N GLY A 190 10.34 18.01 31.89
CA GLY A 190 9.64 17.63 33.12
C GLY A 190 10.06 16.25 33.60
N PHE A 191 10.00 16.07 34.91
CA PHE A 191 10.32 14.84 35.61
C PHE A 191 9.14 14.45 36.51
N LEU A 192 8.77 13.18 36.48
CA LEU A 192 8.03 12.55 37.57
C LEU A 192 9.02 11.70 38.34
N THR A 193 9.18 12.03 39.60
CA THR A 193 10.14 11.39 40.49
C THR A 193 9.44 10.96 41.77
N TRP A 194 9.85 9.81 42.29
CA TRP A 194 9.38 9.27 43.55
C TRP A 194 10.51 9.18 44.55
N GLU A 195 10.17 9.27 45.83
CA GLU A 195 11.12 9.61 46.89
C GLU A 195 11.82 10.95 46.57
N GLY A 196 12.98 11.23 47.15
CA GLY A 196 13.55 12.57 47.21
C GLY A 196 13.05 13.35 48.42
N ASP A 197 13.98 13.76 49.26
CA ASP A 197 13.74 14.40 50.55
C ASP A 197 14.26 15.84 50.54
N ALA A 198 13.40 16.77 50.93
CA ALA A 198 13.78 18.17 51.10
C ALA A 198 14.90 18.35 52.12
N ALA A 199 15.04 17.42 53.07
CA ALA A 199 16.02 17.45 54.14
C ALA A 199 17.31 16.62 53.88
N LEU A 200 17.46 15.94 52.74
CA LEU A 200 18.57 14.99 52.48
C LEU A 200 19.41 15.31 51.22
N ASN A 201 19.60 16.59 50.94
CA ASN A 201 20.15 17.10 49.68
C ASN A 201 21.69 16.98 49.49
N TYR A 202 22.34 16.02 50.16
CA TYR A 202 23.80 15.87 50.13
C TYR A 202 24.28 15.37 48.77
N GLY A 203 25.14 16.15 48.10
CA GLY A 203 25.69 15.80 46.78
C GLY A 203 24.65 15.74 45.67
N GLU A 204 23.44 16.25 45.91
CA GLU A 204 22.35 16.20 44.97
C GLU A 204 22.49 17.27 43.89
N SER A 205 22.36 16.87 42.62
CA SER A 205 22.34 17.81 41.50
C SER A 205 21.72 17.16 40.27
N LEU A 206 21.05 17.98 39.46
CA LEU A 206 20.46 17.59 38.18
C LEU A 206 21.07 18.42 37.06
N PHE A 207 21.56 17.77 36.01
CA PHE A 207 22.21 18.43 34.87
C PHE A 207 21.56 18.04 33.54
N ILE A 208 21.54 19.00 32.61
CA ILE A 208 21.22 18.81 31.20
C ILE A 208 22.40 19.27 30.35
N ASN A 209 22.96 18.37 29.54
CA ASN A 209 24.15 18.64 28.72
C ASN A 209 25.29 19.29 29.54
N ASN A 210 25.49 18.80 30.77
CA ASN A 210 26.42 19.30 31.78
C ASN A 210 26.11 20.68 32.39
N ASN A 211 24.96 21.28 32.08
CA ASN A 211 24.48 22.50 32.72
C ASN A 211 23.62 22.16 33.95
N LEU A 212 23.93 22.76 35.10
CA LEU A 212 23.19 22.54 36.34
C LEU A 212 21.79 23.17 36.27
N LEU A 213 20.77 22.38 36.53
CA LEU A 213 19.38 22.83 36.57
C LEU A 213 19.01 23.35 37.96
N SER A 214 18.10 24.32 37.98
CA SER A 214 17.41 24.80 39.18
C SER A 214 16.17 25.60 38.78
N ASN A 215 15.17 25.65 39.66
CA ASN A 215 13.97 26.48 39.53
C ASN A 215 13.51 26.99 40.91
N PRO A 216 14.26 27.94 41.51
CA PRO A 216 13.91 28.49 42.82
C PRO A 216 12.60 29.29 42.77
N PRO A 217 11.79 29.29 43.85
CA PRO A 217 12.15 28.80 45.19
C PRO A 217 11.90 27.30 45.42
N LEU A 218 11.23 26.60 44.49
CA LEU A 218 10.87 25.19 44.69
C LEU A 218 12.06 24.26 44.58
N ASN A 219 12.87 24.41 43.52
CA ASN A 219 13.95 23.48 43.21
C ASN A 219 15.32 24.18 43.24
N PRO A 220 15.96 24.30 44.42
CA PRO A 220 17.36 24.71 44.54
C PRO A 220 18.30 23.86 43.69
N SER A 221 19.45 24.42 43.31
CA SER A 221 20.43 23.74 42.45
C SER A 221 21.08 22.51 43.09
N ASP A 222 21.05 22.44 44.41
CA ASP A 222 21.58 21.36 45.24
C ASP A 222 20.48 20.49 45.85
N ASN A 223 19.22 20.66 45.44
CA ASN A 223 18.08 19.88 45.93
C ASN A 223 16.92 19.93 44.92
N ALA A 224 17.03 19.12 43.87
CA ALA A 224 16.08 19.08 42.77
C ALA A 224 14.92 18.09 43.01
N PHE A 225 15.05 17.18 43.98
CA PHE A 225 14.07 16.15 44.31
C PHE A 225 13.66 16.28 45.77
N ASN A 226 12.67 17.13 46.03
CA ASN A 226 12.38 17.64 47.37
C ASN A 226 10.89 17.71 47.70
N GLY A 227 10.08 16.93 47.00
CA GLY A 227 8.65 16.84 47.23
C GLY A 227 7.88 18.06 46.73
N THR A 228 8.22 18.58 45.55
CA THR A 228 7.57 19.77 44.98
C THR A 228 6.73 19.50 43.74
N ASN A 229 5.92 20.49 43.38
CA ASN A 229 5.13 20.47 42.16
C ASN A 229 5.15 21.84 41.50
N SER A 230 5.93 21.95 40.42
CA SER A 230 6.10 23.16 39.62
C SER A 230 4.78 23.68 39.00
N PHE A 231 3.82 22.82 38.69
CA PHE A 231 2.54 23.23 38.06
C PHE A 231 1.58 23.90 39.05
N THR A 232 1.64 23.51 40.32
CA THR A 232 0.80 24.08 41.39
C THR A 232 1.56 25.04 42.30
N ASN A 233 2.86 25.22 42.07
CA ASN A 233 3.77 25.97 42.92
C ASN A 233 3.72 25.52 44.40
N SER A 234 3.70 24.20 44.61
CA SER A 234 3.57 23.56 45.92
C SER A 234 4.86 22.88 46.37
N ASN A 235 5.10 22.86 47.68
CA ASN A 235 6.22 22.14 48.33
C ASN A 235 5.72 21.13 49.39
N THR A 236 4.49 20.65 49.21
CA THR A 236 3.87 19.67 50.11
C THR A 236 3.50 18.38 49.37
N LEU A 237 4.24 18.04 48.31
CA LEU A 237 4.06 16.79 47.57
C LEU A 237 5.07 15.77 48.10
N TYR A 238 4.89 15.34 49.35
CA TYR A 238 5.91 14.55 50.05
C TYR A 238 6.28 13.26 49.30
N ASN A 239 7.58 13.02 49.13
CA ASN A 239 8.17 11.85 48.46
C ASN A 239 7.78 11.73 46.97
N CYS A 240 7.44 12.84 46.32
CA CYS A 240 7.21 12.90 44.89
C CYS A 240 7.48 14.30 44.33
N ASP A 241 8.15 14.34 43.19
CA ASP A 241 8.39 15.57 42.45
C ASP A 241 7.65 15.52 41.11
N ILE A 242 6.87 16.57 40.85
CA ILE A 242 6.20 16.82 39.57
C ILE A 242 6.68 18.16 39.07
N ASP A 243 7.90 18.17 38.56
CA ASP A 243 8.64 19.38 38.30
C ASP A 243 9.07 19.50 36.85
N TYR A 244 9.19 20.75 36.41
CA TYR A 244 9.75 21.05 35.10
C TYR A 244 10.78 22.17 35.19
N TYR A 245 11.72 22.14 34.24
CA TYR A 245 12.82 23.09 34.13
C TYR A 245 12.86 23.63 32.71
N ASN A 246 13.13 24.94 32.59
CA ASN A 246 13.45 25.53 31.30
C ASN A 246 14.85 25.07 30.87
N ILE A 247 14.97 24.55 29.65
CA ILE A 247 16.22 24.03 29.09
C ILE A 247 16.65 24.74 27.82
N GLN A 248 15.96 25.81 27.42
CA GLN A 248 16.24 26.58 26.20
C GLN A 248 17.74 26.93 26.06
N ASN A 249 18.39 27.31 27.15
CA ASN A 249 19.80 27.72 27.13
C ASN A 249 20.80 26.56 27.33
N TYR A 250 20.31 25.33 27.45
CA TYR A 250 21.09 24.13 27.76
C TYR A 250 21.06 23.09 26.63
N ILE A 251 20.33 23.37 25.56
CA ILE A 251 20.30 22.61 24.31
C ILE A 251 20.64 23.53 23.14
N ALA A 252 21.28 22.96 22.12
CA ALA A 252 21.67 23.67 20.90
C ALA A 252 20.91 23.14 19.68
N ILE A 253 20.69 24.02 18.70
CA ILE A 253 20.18 23.62 17.39
C ILE A 253 21.14 22.61 16.77
N GLY A 254 20.59 21.48 16.31
CA GLY A 254 21.33 20.33 15.78
C GLY A 254 21.59 19.21 16.79
N ASP A 255 21.26 19.40 18.08
CA ASP A 255 21.36 18.33 19.07
C ASP A 255 20.36 17.21 18.73
N THR A 256 20.86 16.00 18.44
CA THR A 256 20.01 14.82 18.19
C THR A 256 19.66 14.05 19.46
N ALA A 257 20.33 14.39 20.57
CA ALA A 257 20.14 13.77 21.87
C ALA A 257 20.36 14.76 23.02
N VAL A 258 19.76 14.48 24.17
CA VAL A 258 19.95 15.24 25.42
C VAL A 258 20.52 14.32 26.49
N ASN A 259 21.65 14.71 27.08
CA ASN A 259 22.25 13.97 28.19
C ASN A 259 21.78 14.54 29.53
N ILE A 260 21.14 13.70 30.32
CA ILE A 260 20.70 14.01 31.68
C ILE A 260 21.68 13.34 32.63
N LYS A 261 22.19 14.10 33.60
CA LYS A 261 23.03 13.55 34.67
C LYS A 261 22.44 13.91 36.03
N LEU A 262 22.31 12.91 36.88
CA LEU A 262 21.89 13.07 38.26
C LEU A 262 23.03 12.64 39.17
N THR A 263 23.19 13.35 40.29
CA THR A 263 24.08 12.95 41.37
C THR A 263 23.34 12.95 42.69
N THR A 264 23.78 12.11 43.62
CA THR A 264 23.38 12.13 45.04
C THR A 264 24.48 11.50 45.87
N GLY A 265 24.63 11.93 47.12
CA GLY A 265 25.54 11.38 48.09
C GLY A 265 26.78 12.24 48.35
N ASP A 266 26.97 12.62 49.61
CA ASP A 266 28.19 13.25 50.10
C ASP A 266 28.37 12.96 51.61
N PHE A 267 29.51 13.35 52.17
CA PHE A 267 29.74 13.31 53.60
C PHE A 267 29.06 14.48 54.31
N ASN A 268 28.22 14.17 55.28
CA ASN A 268 27.60 15.16 56.16
C ASN A 268 28.61 15.77 57.15
N GLU A 269 28.18 16.77 57.93
CA GLU A 269 29.07 17.50 58.85
C GLU A 269 29.69 16.61 59.95
N SER A 270 29.09 15.45 60.21
CA SER A 270 29.57 14.46 61.19
C SER A 270 30.53 13.43 60.56
N GLY A 271 30.84 13.55 59.27
CA GLY A 271 31.67 12.61 58.51
C GLY A 271 30.96 11.30 58.16
N GLY A 272 29.63 11.22 58.34
CA GLY A 272 28.81 10.12 57.87
C GLY A 272 28.44 10.31 56.41
N PHE A 273 28.36 9.22 55.64
CA PHE A 273 27.90 9.29 54.26
C PHE A 273 26.36 9.32 54.21
N SER A 274 25.81 10.36 53.59
CA SER A 274 24.37 10.60 53.42
C SER A 274 24.08 10.74 51.94
N ALA A 275 23.01 10.11 51.46
CA ALA A 275 22.55 10.23 50.09
C ALA A 275 21.04 10.00 50.06
N ASP A 276 20.39 10.64 49.11
CA ASP A 276 18.97 10.47 48.85
C ASP A 276 18.69 9.17 48.06
N LEU A 277 17.45 8.68 48.12
CA LEU A 277 16.91 7.68 47.21
C LEU A 277 15.99 8.41 46.23
N ILE A 278 16.36 8.44 44.95
CA ILE A 278 15.55 9.10 43.92
C ILE A 278 15.19 8.06 42.86
N ILE A 279 13.90 7.96 42.55
CA ILE A 279 13.36 7.02 41.55
C ILE A 279 12.67 7.82 40.46
N ILE A 280 13.29 7.93 39.29
CA ILE A 280 12.72 8.63 38.13
C ILE A 280 11.78 7.69 37.39
N ASN A 281 10.53 8.12 37.27
CA ASN A 281 9.48 7.37 36.60
C ASN A 281 9.44 7.64 35.11
N ASN A 282 9.33 8.92 34.75
CA ASN A 282 9.25 9.32 33.36
C ASN A 282 9.80 10.74 33.18
N ILE A 283 10.14 11.03 31.94
CA ILE A 283 10.70 12.30 31.53
C ILE A 283 9.90 12.78 30.33
N ILE A 284 9.49 14.04 30.33
CA ILE A 284 8.73 14.63 29.23
C ILE A 284 9.43 15.89 28.73
N THR A 285 9.71 15.98 27.44
CA THR A 285 10.32 17.17 26.85
C THR A 285 9.30 17.91 25.99
N VAL A 286 9.43 19.24 25.95
CA VAL A 286 8.76 20.12 24.99
C VAL A 286 9.87 20.86 24.28
N LEU A 287 9.98 20.64 22.98
CA LEU A 287 11.02 21.19 22.13
C LEU A 287 10.36 21.92 20.98
N ASN A 288 10.85 23.09 20.62
CA ASN A 288 10.32 23.78 19.46
C ASN A 288 10.94 23.16 18.20
N SER A 289 10.10 22.56 17.35
CA SER A 289 10.56 21.93 16.11
C SER A 289 9.65 22.39 14.99
N GLN A 290 10.25 22.73 13.85
CA GLN A 290 9.57 23.11 12.60
C GLN A 290 10.15 22.25 11.49
N LEU A 291 9.55 21.07 11.28
CA LEU A 291 9.89 20.19 10.17
C LEU A 291 8.62 19.63 9.51
N PRO A 292 8.63 19.44 8.17
CA PRO A 292 7.65 18.62 7.51
C PRO A 292 7.80 17.12 7.87
N ASP A 293 6.82 16.31 7.51
CA ASP A 293 6.83 14.85 7.65
C ASP A 293 6.09 14.26 6.44
N ALA A 294 6.84 13.92 5.40
CA ALA A 294 6.33 13.48 4.11
C ALA A 294 6.03 11.99 4.15
N THR A 295 4.78 11.64 3.92
CA THR A 295 4.37 10.26 3.68
C THR A 295 3.67 10.16 2.33
N ILE A 296 3.60 8.96 1.75
CA ILE A 296 3.00 8.75 0.43
C ILE A 296 2.15 7.49 0.37
N THR A 297 1.01 7.61 -0.30
CA THR A 297 0.14 6.48 -0.65
C THR A 297 0.14 6.27 -2.16
N LEU A 298 0.28 5.01 -2.59
CA LEU A 298 -0.05 4.60 -3.95
C LEU A 298 -1.54 4.26 -3.98
N ASP A 299 -2.33 5.08 -4.67
CA ASP A 299 -3.78 5.03 -4.59
C ASP A 299 -4.37 4.00 -5.57
N ASN A 300 -3.92 4.04 -6.84
CA ASN A 300 -4.39 3.14 -7.88
C ASN A 300 -3.44 3.11 -9.10
N TYR A 301 -3.65 2.15 -10.01
CA TYR A 301 -2.98 2.08 -11.30
C TYR A 301 -3.97 1.79 -12.44
N ALA A 302 -3.62 2.19 -13.65
CA ALA A 302 -4.34 1.84 -14.88
C ALA A 302 -3.42 1.12 -15.87
N LEU A 303 -3.93 0.04 -16.45
CA LEU A 303 -3.24 -0.80 -17.43
C LEU A 303 -3.89 -0.67 -18.81
N GLU A 304 -3.08 -0.86 -19.84
CA GLU A 304 -3.55 -1.04 -21.21
C GLU A 304 -3.13 -2.43 -21.72
N CYS A 305 -4.01 -3.06 -22.51
CA CYS A 305 -3.77 -4.36 -23.12
C CYS A 305 -2.49 -4.43 -23.94
N GLY A 306 -1.61 -5.39 -23.62
CA GLY A 306 -0.37 -5.61 -24.37
C GLY A 306 0.61 -4.43 -24.29
N ASN A 307 0.39 -3.50 -23.35
CA ASN A 307 1.24 -2.33 -23.16
C ASN A 307 1.99 -2.45 -21.83
N ARG A 308 3.27 -2.05 -21.83
CA ARG A 308 4.11 -1.98 -20.63
C ARG A 308 4.11 -0.58 -19.99
N ASN A 309 3.39 0.37 -20.57
CA ASN A 309 3.13 1.66 -19.97
C ASN A 309 1.96 1.54 -19.01
N ILE A 310 2.18 1.99 -17.78
CA ILE A 310 1.15 2.03 -16.74
C ILE A 310 1.02 3.46 -16.21
N ILE A 311 -0.19 3.83 -15.81
CA ILE A 311 -0.43 5.12 -15.15
C ILE A 311 -0.62 4.85 -13.67
N LEU A 312 0.24 5.43 -12.84
CA LEU A 312 0.15 5.38 -11.38
C LEU A 312 -0.52 6.63 -10.86
N THR A 313 -1.37 6.49 -9.86
CA THR A 313 -1.96 7.60 -9.09
C THR A 313 -1.53 7.48 -7.64
N TYR A 314 -1.19 8.61 -7.03
CA TYR A 314 -0.59 8.65 -5.71
C TYR A 314 -1.00 9.93 -4.96
N THR A 315 -0.88 9.90 -3.64
CA THR A 315 -1.10 11.06 -2.78
C THR A 315 0.03 11.21 -1.78
N VAL A 316 0.66 12.39 -1.77
CA VAL A 316 1.65 12.81 -0.78
C VAL A 316 0.93 13.52 0.36
N HIS A 317 1.36 13.26 1.59
CA HIS A 317 0.80 13.84 2.81
C HIS A 317 1.91 14.50 3.60
N ASN A 318 1.63 15.67 4.17
CA ASN A 318 2.47 16.31 5.18
C ASN A 318 1.77 16.19 6.55
N ALA A 319 1.57 14.95 7.00
CA ALA A 319 0.76 14.62 8.17
C ALA A 319 1.62 14.53 9.43
N ASN A 320 1.10 14.89 10.61
CA ASN A 320 1.85 14.89 11.87
C ASN A 320 3.15 15.72 11.86
N SER A 321 3.15 16.81 11.08
CA SER A 321 4.29 17.69 10.89
C SER A 321 4.19 19.02 11.63
N THR A 322 5.30 19.74 11.68
CA THR A 322 5.42 21.07 12.31
C THR A 322 5.91 22.15 11.34
N ASP A 323 6.11 21.84 10.06
CA ASP A 323 6.40 22.82 9.01
C ASP A 323 5.82 22.38 7.66
N VAL A 324 5.85 23.32 6.72
CA VAL A 324 5.43 23.14 5.33
C VAL A 324 6.41 22.22 4.60
N LEU A 325 5.91 21.18 3.93
CA LEU A 325 6.71 20.38 3.00
C LEU A 325 6.90 21.21 1.72
N PRO A 326 8.14 21.52 1.31
CA PRO A 326 8.38 22.37 0.15
C PRO A 326 7.90 21.74 -1.16
N ALA A 327 7.60 22.58 -2.14
CA ALA A 327 7.42 22.15 -3.51
C ALA A 327 8.74 21.58 -4.06
N ASN A 328 8.64 20.74 -5.09
CA ASN A 328 9.75 20.03 -5.70
C ASN A 328 10.43 19.00 -4.78
N THR A 329 9.75 18.54 -3.72
CA THR A 329 10.16 17.34 -2.99
C THR A 329 10.08 16.15 -3.96
N PRO A 330 11.19 15.43 -4.19
CA PRO A 330 11.27 14.39 -5.21
C PRO A 330 10.44 13.16 -4.79
N ILE A 331 9.92 12.44 -5.77
CA ILE A 331 9.16 11.21 -5.58
C ILE A 331 9.70 10.20 -6.57
N THR A 332 10.12 9.03 -6.10
CA THR A 332 10.61 7.95 -6.96
C THR A 332 9.71 6.73 -6.88
N PHE A 333 9.48 6.10 -8.03
CA PHE A 333 8.72 4.87 -8.16
C PHE A 333 9.64 3.71 -8.50
N TYR A 334 9.46 2.59 -7.80
CA TYR A 334 10.22 1.37 -7.97
C TYR A 334 9.30 0.21 -8.32
N ALA A 335 9.70 -0.61 -9.30
CA ALA A 335 9.13 -1.94 -9.53
C ALA A 335 10.18 -3.01 -9.19
N ASP A 336 9.90 -3.87 -8.21
CA ASP A 336 10.83 -4.88 -7.67
C ASP A 336 12.25 -4.32 -7.44
N ASN A 337 12.32 -3.14 -6.82
CA ASN A 337 13.54 -2.35 -6.55
C ASN A 337 14.24 -1.71 -7.77
N THR A 338 13.65 -1.81 -8.96
CA THR A 338 14.14 -1.09 -10.15
C THR A 338 13.43 0.26 -10.25
N ASN A 339 14.18 1.37 -10.29
CA ASN A 339 13.60 2.69 -10.53
C ASN A 339 12.94 2.73 -11.92
N ILE A 340 11.63 3.01 -11.96
CA ILE A 340 10.82 3.07 -13.18
C ILE A 340 10.37 4.49 -13.54
N GLY A 341 10.62 5.47 -12.67
CA GLY A 341 10.23 6.85 -12.91
C GLY A 341 10.38 7.71 -11.66
N THR A 342 10.57 9.01 -11.90
CA THR A 342 10.61 10.03 -10.85
C THR A 342 9.69 11.19 -11.20
N THR A 343 9.18 11.86 -10.18
CA THR A 343 8.41 13.10 -10.25
C THR A 343 8.67 13.91 -8.98
N GLN A 344 7.87 14.93 -8.71
CA GLN A 344 8.05 15.77 -7.52
C GLN A 344 6.72 16.45 -7.13
N THR A 345 6.62 16.92 -5.88
CA THR A 345 5.50 17.77 -5.46
C THR A 345 5.48 19.07 -6.27
N ASN A 346 4.28 19.54 -6.63
CA ASN A 346 4.09 20.73 -7.45
C ASN A 346 3.97 22.00 -6.60
N SER A 347 3.46 21.86 -5.39
CA SER A 347 3.18 22.95 -4.47
C SER A 347 3.76 22.69 -3.09
N ASN A 348 3.84 23.75 -2.30
CA ASN A 348 4.16 23.63 -0.89
C ASN A 348 2.95 23.00 -0.17
N LEU A 349 3.12 21.87 0.51
CA LEU A 349 2.05 21.26 1.31
C LEU A 349 2.11 21.81 2.74
N ALA A 350 1.09 22.56 3.13
CA ALA A 350 0.92 23.01 4.50
C ALA A 350 0.75 21.82 5.46
N ILE A 351 0.94 22.07 6.76
CA ILE A 351 0.79 21.06 7.82
C ILE A 351 -0.60 20.41 7.73
N GLY A 352 -0.64 19.08 7.76
CA GLY A 352 -1.86 18.27 7.70
C GLY A 352 -2.56 18.24 6.34
N THR A 353 -1.95 18.80 5.29
CA THR A 353 -2.52 18.81 3.93
C THR A 353 -1.88 17.77 3.03
N THR A 354 -2.51 17.54 1.87
CA THR A 354 -2.12 16.51 0.91
C THR A 354 -2.05 17.06 -0.51
N GLU A 355 -1.28 16.38 -1.37
CA GLU A 355 -1.22 16.64 -2.81
C GLU A 355 -1.33 15.31 -3.57
N SER A 356 -2.31 15.18 -4.47
CA SER A 356 -2.46 14.02 -5.34
C SER A 356 -1.86 14.26 -6.71
N GLY A 357 -1.28 13.22 -7.31
CA GLY A 357 -0.64 13.26 -8.61
C GLY A 357 -0.82 11.98 -9.41
N SER A 358 -0.35 12.01 -10.65
CA SER A 358 -0.28 10.83 -11.53
C SER A 358 0.99 10.82 -12.35
N LEU A 359 1.56 9.64 -12.58
CA LEU A 359 2.77 9.45 -13.39
C LEU A 359 2.58 8.27 -14.34
N GLN A 360 2.89 8.47 -15.62
CA GLN A 360 3.02 7.39 -16.58
C GLN A 360 4.45 6.85 -16.55
N VAL A 361 4.60 5.55 -16.33
CA VAL A 361 5.90 4.86 -16.28
C VAL A 361 5.91 3.68 -17.24
N THR A 362 7.09 3.32 -17.75
CA THR A 362 7.28 2.16 -18.63
C THR A 362 7.99 1.05 -17.88
N ILE A 363 7.35 -0.11 -17.77
CA ILE A 363 7.91 -1.25 -17.04
C ILE A 363 8.99 -1.95 -17.89
N PRO A 364 10.23 -2.09 -17.38
CA PRO A 364 11.30 -2.79 -18.08
C PRO A 364 10.95 -4.24 -18.41
N GLU A 365 11.32 -4.71 -19.61
CA GLU A 365 11.11 -6.11 -20.05
C GLU A 365 11.75 -7.15 -19.10
N SER A 366 12.81 -6.75 -18.38
CA SER A 366 13.52 -7.62 -17.43
C SER A 366 12.69 -8.05 -16.22
N LEU A 367 11.61 -7.32 -15.88
CA LEU A 367 10.76 -7.60 -14.72
C LEU A 367 9.64 -8.62 -14.99
N GLY A 368 9.50 -9.10 -16.23
CA GLY A 368 8.43 -10.04 -16.59
C GLY A 368 7.05 -9.38 -16.63
N GLN A 369 6.01 -10.13 -16.25
CA GLN A 369 4.60 -9.69 -16.32
C GLN A 369 3.98 -9.42 -14.94
N GLU A 370 4.59 -9.94 -13.87
CA GLU A 370 4.12 -9.77 -12.48
C GLU A 370 5.25 -9.15 -11.66
N PHE A 371 4.94 -8.09 -10.92
CA PHE A 371 5.90 -7.34 -10.11
C PHE A 371 5.17 -6.54 -9.03
N THR A 372 5.93 -5.97 -8.08
CA THR A 372 5.42 -5.09 -7.02
C THR A 372 5.93 -3.68 -7.21
N ILE A 373 5.04 -2.69 -7.05
CA ILE A 373 5.36 -1.26 -7.15
C ILE A 373 5.36 -0.61 -5.77
N GLN A 374 6.34 0.24 -5.51
CA GLN A 374 6.38 1.14 -4.37
C GLN A 374 6.71 2.56 -4.81
N ALA A 375 6.21 3.54 -4.07
CA ALA A 375 6.58 4.94 -4.22
C ALA A 375 7.27 5.41 -2.94
N ILE A 376 8.30 6.24 -3.10
CA ILE A 376 9.05 6.84 -1.99
C ILE A 376 9.06 8.35 -2.21
N VAL A 377 8.50 9.11 -1.26
CA VAL A 377 8.58 10.58 -1.26
C VAL A 377 9.86 11.03 -0.59
N ASP A 378 10.36 12.19 -0.98
CA ASP A 378 11.71 12.65 -0.67
C ASP A 378 12.80 11.62 -0.99
N ASP A 379 12.72 11.06 -2.20
CA ASP A 379 13.78 10.20 -2.72
C ASP A 379 14.22 10.66 -4.11
N THR A 380 15.51 10.95 -4.24
CA THR A 380 16.16 11.35 -5.49
C THR A 380 16.46 10.17 -6.43
N GLY A 381 16.05 8.96 -6.07
CA GLY A 381 16.13 7.75 -6.88
C GLY A 381 17.32 6.85 -6.57
N ASN A 382 18.02 7.15 -5.47
CA ASN A 382 19.14 6.39 -4.94
C ASN A 382 18.99 6.11 -3.42
N GLY A 383 17.80 6.35 -2.85
CA GLY A 383 17.53 6.22 -1.43
C GLY A 383 17.99 7.42 -0.60
N ALA A 384 18.32 8.56 -1.23
CA ALA A 384 18.68 9.80 -0.53
C ALA A 384 17.58 10.86 -0.71
N GLY A 385 17.13 11.40 0.42
CA GLY A 385 16.26 12.57 0.51
C GLY A 385 16.99 13.90 0.52
N ILE A 386 16.23 14.97 0.31
CA ILE A 386 16.72 16.36 0.30
C ILE A 386 16.01 17.25 1.32
N VAL A 387 14.88 16.80 1.86
CA VAL A 387 14.13 17.51 2.89
C VAL A 387 14.45 16.83 4.21
N THR A 388 14.83 17.60 5.23
CA THR A 388 14.91 17.04 6.58
C THR A 388 13.51 16.94 7.14
N GLU A 389 13.16 15.76 7.64
CA GLU A 389 11.81 15.43 8.09
C GLU A 389 11.78 14.98 9.55
N LEU A 390 10.59 14.98 10.17
CA LEU A 390 10.44 14.48 11.54
C LEU A 390 10.73 12.98 11.62
N ASN A 391 10.38 12.22 10.59
CA ASN A 391 10.63 10.79 10.54
C ASN A 391 11.06 10.33 9.13
N GLU A 392 12.37 10.30 8.89
CA GLU A 392 13.01 9.85 7.63
C GLU A 392 12.74 8.37 7.24
N THR A 393 11.93 7.64 8.01
CA THR A 393 11.68 6.20 7.78
C THR A 393 10.24 5.87 7.38
N ASN A 394 9.34 6.86 7.34
CA ASN A 394 7.92 6.68 6.99
C ASN A 394 7.59 7.09 5.54
N ASN A 395 8.60 7.47 4.75
CA ASN A 395 8.45 8.01 3.39
C ASN A 395 8.05 6.98 2.32
N THR A 396 7.98 5.70 2.66
CA THR A 396 7.75 4.61 1.70
C THR A 396 6.30 4.13 1.72
N SER A 397 5.67 4.01 0.55
CA SER A 397 4.31 3.48 0.44
C SER A 397 4.26 1.97 0.71
N ASN A 398 3.07 1.48 1.06
CA ASN A 398 2.78 0.05 0.97
C ASN A 398 3.00 -0.46 -0.48
N PRO A 399 3.51 -1.68 -0.65
CA PRO A 399 3.71 -2.27 -1.97
C PRO A 399 2.39 -2.63 -2.65
N LEU A 400 2.33 -2.41 -3.96
CA LEU A 400 1.17 -2.67 -4.81
C LEU A 400 1.52 -3.73 -5.85
N ALA A 401 0.88 -4.90 -5.78
CA ALA A 401 1.10 -5.97 -6.75
C ALA A 401 0.40 -5.67 -8.07
N VAL A 402 1.12 -5.82 -9.18
CA VAL A 402 0.63 -5.53 -10.54
C VAL A 402 0.95 -6.71 -11.45
N ALA A 403 -0.05 -7.09 -12.27
CA ALA A 403 0.09 -8.06 -13.35
C ALA A 403 -0.30 -7.39 -14.67
N LEU A 404 0.63 -7.31 -15.62
CA LEU A 404 0.39 -6.71 -16.93
C LEU A 404 -0.60 -7.54 -17.75
N LEU A 405 -1.44 -6.84 -18.51
CA LEU A 405 -2.41 -7.46 -19.41
C LEU A 405 -1.70 -7.90 -20.70
N THR A 406 -1.83 -9.17 -21.06
CA THR A 406 -1.23 -9.73 -22.27
C THR A 406 -2.29 -10.10 -23.30
N ILE A 407 -1.94 -9.96 -24.58
CA ILE A 407 -2.78 -10.36 -25.70
C ILE A 407 -2.26 -11.70 -26.21
N THR A 408 -3.10 -12.73 -26.18
CA THR A 408 -2.80 -14.03 -26.77
C THR A 408 -3.22 -14.08 -28.24
N ASN A 409 -2.46 -14.79 -29.07
CA ASN A 409 -2.82 -15.03 -30.47
C ASN A 409 -2.84 -16.54 -30.75
N THR A 410 -4.01 -17.07 -31.09
CA THR A 410 -4.23 -18.50 -31.34
C THR A 410 -4.59 -18.75 -32.81
N THR A 411 -3.83 -19.59 -33.49
CA THR A 411 -4.13 -19.99 -34.87
C THR A 411 -5.12 -21.15 -34.90
N LEU A 412 -6.20 -20.99 -35.68
CA LEU A 412 -7.24 -21.99 -35.90
C LEU A 412 -7.03 -22.69 -37.26
N PRO A 413 -7.65 -23.87 -37.47
CA PRO A 413 -7.63 -24.54 -38.78
C PRO A 413 -8.19 -23.66 -39.90
N PRO A 414 -7.72 -23.82 -41.15
CA PRO A 414 -8.23 -23.05 -42.28
C PRO A 414 -9.69 -23.39 -42.60
N LEU A 415 -10.42 -22.42 -43.18
CA LEU A 415 -11.77 -22.61 -43.71
C LEU A 415 -11.70 -22.79 -45.22
N ALA A 416 -12.03 -23.98 -45.73
CA ALA A 416 -12.07 -24.24 -47.16
C ALA A 416 -13.47 -23.95 -47.74
N GLY A 417 -13.51 -23.36 -48.93
CA GLY A 417 -14.74 -23.04 -49.66
C GLY A 417 -14.60 -23.38 -51.14
N CYS A 418 -15.72 -23.78 -51.76
CA CYS A 418 -15.74 -24.12 -53.18
C CYS A 418 -15.60 -22.87 -54.06
N ASP A 419 -14.67 -22.91 -55.02
CA ASP A 419 -14.52 -21.87 -56.02
C ASP A 419 -15.85 -21.63 -56.75
N SER A 420 -16.28 -20.37 -56.81
CA SER A 420 -17.43 -19.92 -57.59
C SER A 420 -17.02 -19.22 -58.88
N GLY A 421 -15.71 -19.16 -59.15
CA GLY A 421 -15.07 -18.54 -60.30
C GLY A 421 -13.91 -17.64 -59.86
N TYR A 422 -12.82 -17.67 -60.63
CA TYR A 422 -11.63 -16.82 -60.40
C TYR A 422 -10.98 -16.97 -59.02
N ASN A 423 -11.02 -18.15 -58.41
CA ASN A 423 -10.50 -18.41 -57.07
C ASN A 423 -11.18 -17.57 -55.97
N GLN A 424 -12.48 -17.33 -56.11
CA GLN A 424 -13.28 -16.58 -55.16
C GLN A 424 -14.53 -17.35 -54.73
N THR A 425 -14.91 -17.18 -53.47
CA THR A 425 -16.15 -17.72 -52.91
C THR A 425 -16.60 -16.92 -51.69
N PHE A 426 -17.80 -17.23 -51.20
CA PHE A 426 -18.34 -16.64 -49.99
C PHE A 426 -18.15 -17.58 -48.80
N PHE A 427 -17.62 -17.06 -47.71
CA PHE A 427 -17.34 -17.76 -46.46
C PHE A 427 -18.27 -17.26 -45.36
N ASN A 428 -18.74 -18.20 -44.53
CA ASN A 428 -19.30 -17.88 -43.23
C ASN A 428 -18.18 -17.98 -42.18
N LEU A 429 -17.56 -16.85 -41.85
CA LEU A 429 -16.45 -16.75 -40.90
C LEU A 429 -16.87 -17.12 -39.46
N THR A 430 -18.15 -16.97 -39.12
CA THR A 430 -18.68 -17.33 -37.80
C THR A 430 -18.72 -18.84 -37.56
N ALA A 431 -18.67 -19.64 -38.63
CA ALA A 431 -18.73 -21.10 -38.55
C ALA A 431 -17.58 -21.69 -37.72
N HIS A 432 -16.39 -21.10 -37.77
CA HIS A 432 -15.21 -21.54 -37.02
C HIS A 432 -15.22 -21.18 -35.54
N LEU A 433 -16.12 -20.29 -35.11
CA LEU A 433 -16.16 -19.81 -33.73
C LEU A 433 -17.12 -20.61 -32.85
N MET A 434 -18.02 -21.40 -33.44
CA MET A 434 -18.96 -22.25 -32.71
C MET A 434 -18.27 -23.30 -31.83
N ASP A 435 -17.05 -23.73 -32.20
CA ASP A 435 -16.27 -24.73 -31.45
C ASP A 435 -15.41 -24.14 -30.32
N ILE A 436 -15.22 -22.81 -30.30
CA ILE A 436 -14.28 -22.13 -29.38
C ILE A 436 -15.02 -21.49 -28.22
N GLU A 437 -16.17 -20.88 -28.48
CA GLU A 437 -16.91 -20.04 -27.54
C GLU A 437 -18.42 -20.21 -27.77
N PRO A 438 -19.03 -21.27 -27.23
CA PRO A 438 -20.43 -21.61 -27.49
C PRO A 438 -21.45 -20.62 -26.89
N ASN A 439 -20.99 -19.63 -26.10
CA ASN A 439 -21.83 -18.70 -25.34
C ASN A 439 -22.02 -17.31 -25.99
N GLY A 440 -21.54 -17.10 -27.23
CA GLY A 440 -21.90 -15.91 -28.01
C GLY A 440 -21.21 -14.61 -27.58
N ALA A 441 -19.92 -14.65 -27.26
CA ALA A 441 -19.11 -13.44 -27.12
C ALA A 441 -19.16 -12.58 -28.40
N PRO A 442 -19.17 -11.24 -28.32
CA PRO A 442 -19.17 -10.39 -29.50
C PRO A 442 -17.79 -10.47 -30.17
N PHE A 443 -17.74 -11.08 -31.35
CA PHE A 443 -16.53 -11.17 -32.17
C PHE A 443 -16.49 -10.08 -33.21
N SER A 444 -15.31 -9.51 -33.41
CA SER A 444 -15.01 -8.61 -34.52
C SER A 444 -13.97 -9.24 -35.45
N PHE A 445 -14.17 -9.10 -36.76
CA PHE A 445 -13.36 -9.76 -37.78
C PHE A 445 -12.61 -8.74 -38.63
N TYR A 446 -11.37 -9.06 -39.00
CA TYR A 446 -10.47 -8.17 -39.72
C TYR A 446 -9.62 -8.93 -40.73
N THR A 447 -9.24 -8.29 -41.83
CA THR A 447 -8.31 -8.87 -42.82
C THR A 447 -6.83 -8.59 -42.52
N SER A 448 -6.53 -7.77 -41.51
CA SER A 448 -5.17 -7.48 -41.07
C SER A 448 -5.09 -7.37 -39.54
N LEU A 449 -3.90 -7.64 -38.98
CA LEU A 449 -3.65 -7.50 -37.56
C LEU A 449 -3.66 -6.02 -37.11
N GLU A 450 -3.18 -5.12 -37.97
CA GLU A 450 -3.15 -3.68 -37.72
C GLU A 450 -4.57 -3.11 -37.55
N ASP A 451 -5.47 -3.52 -38.45
CA ASP A 451 -6.89 -3.13 -38.40
C ASP A 451 -7.58 -3.61 -37.13
N LEU A 452 -7.28 -4.85 -36.70
CA LEU A 452 -7.78 -5.40 -35.44
C LEU A 452 -7.31 -4.60 -34.21
N GLN A 453 -6.02 -4.23 -34.19
CA GLN A 453 -5.42 -3.48 -33.08
C GLN A 453 -6.00 -2.06 -33.00
N ASN A 454 -6.22 -1.41 -34.14
CA ASN A 454 -6.75 -0.05 -34.23
C ASN A 454 -8.29 0.02 -34.25
N ASN A 455 -8.98 -1.12 -34.34
CA ASN A 455 -10.43 -1.23 -34.57
C ASN A 455 -10.89 -0.48 -35.83
N THR A 456 -10.14 -0.62 -36.92
CA THR A 456 -10.44 -0.02 -38.23
C THR A 456 -10.84 -1.10 -39.24
N PHE A 457 -11.65 -0.74 -40.24
CA PHE A 457 -12.02 -1.64 -41.35
C PHE A 457 -12.55 -3.03 -40.92
N GLU A 458 -13.41 -3.07 -39.90
CA GLU A 458 -14.08 -4.30 -39.47
C GLU A 458 -14.92 -4.91 -40.60
N ILE A 459 -14.88 -6.25 -40.71
CA ILE A 459 -15.73 -7.01 -41.62
C ILE A 459 -17.15 -7.03 -41.05
N ILE A 460 -18.04 -6.23 -41.65
CA ILE A 460 -19.42 -6.02 -41.17
C ILE A 460 -20.41 -7.15 -41.50
N THR A 461 -20.07 -8.05 -42.41
CA THR A 461 -20.91 -9.20 -42.81
C THR A 461 -20.11 -10.50 -42.77
N PRO A 462 -19.69 -10.96 -41.58
CA PRO A 462 -18.83 -12.13 -41.44
C PRO A 462 -19.49 -13.45 -41.90
N GLU A 463 -20.82 -13.53 -41.94
CA GLU A 463 -21.55 -14.71 -42.41
C GLU A 463 -21.53 -14.87 -43.93
N ASN A 464 -21.13 -13.83 -44.67
CA ASN A 464 -21.11 -13.80 -46.13
C ASN A 464 -19.90 -13.00 -46.64
N PHE A 465 -18.71 -13.35 -46.18
CA PHE A 465 -17.46 -12.69 -46.55
C PHE A 465 -16.91 -13.24 -47.87
N GLN A 466 -16.61 -12.38 -48.84
CA GLN A 466 -15.94 -12.79 -50.08
C GLN A 466 -14.44 -12.55 -49.99
N ASN A 467 -13.63 -13.55 -50.31
CA ASN A 467 -12.18 -13.42 -50.32
C ASN A 467 -11.68 -12.58 -51.51
N THR A 468 -10.54 -11.92 -51.34
CA THR A 468 -9.82 -11.18 -52.41
C THR A 468 -8.58 -11.92 -52.90
N THR A 469 -8.01 -12.80 -52.07
CA THR A 469 -6.90 -13.69 -52.41
C THR A 469 -7.17 -15.09 -51.84
N THR A 470 -6.43 -16.10 -52.30
CA THR A 470 -6.41 -17.43 -51.68
C THR A 470 -4.96 -17.92 -51.59
N PRO A 471 -4.43 -18.26 -50.40
CA PRO A 471 -5.04 -18.09 -49.08
C PRO A 471 -5.26 -16.61 -48.71
N GLN A 472 -6.23 -16.33 -47.84
CA GLN A 472 -6.38 -15.02 -47.18
C GLN A 472 -6.53 -15.22 -45.67
N THR A 473 -5.73 -14.50 -44.87
CA THR A 473 -5.79 -14.59 -43.41
C THR A 473 -6.90 -13.70 -42.86
N ILE A 474 -7.66 -14.23 -41.90
CA ILE A 474 -8.69 -13.55 -41.14
C ILE A 474 -8.26 -13.52 -39.68
N TYR A 475 -8.37 -12.36 -39.05
CA TYR A 475 -8.12 -12.14 -37.63
C TYR A 475 -9.43 -11.90 -36.89
N VAL A 476 -9.57 -12.47 -35.71
CA VAL A 476 -10.76 -12.35 -34.87
C VAL A 476 -10.37 -11.77 -33.53
N LYS A 477 -11.05 -10.70 -33.12
CA LYS A 477 -10.91 -10.10 -31.79
C LYS A 477 -12.02 -10.60 -30.89
N SER A 478 -11.66 -11.13 -29.74
CA SER A 478 -12.60 -11.59 -28.71
C SER A 478 -12.30 -10.87 -27.40
N PRO A 479 -13.27 -10.15 -26.80
CA PRO A 479 -13.07 -9.52 -25.50
C PRO A 479 -12.87 -10.59 -24.41
N THR A 480 -12.07 -10.24 -23.40
CA THR A 480 -11.97 -10.97 -22.13
C THR A 480 -12.41 -10.02 -20.99
N GLN A 481 -12.35 -10.47 -19.73
CA GLN A 481 -12.80 -9.66 -18.59
C GLN A 481 -12.07 -8.30 -18.52
N ASP A 482 -10.75 -8.31 -18.69
CA ASP A 482 -9.90 -7.13 -18.53
C ASP A 482 -9.11 -6.78 -19.80
N CYS A 483 -9.25 -7.56 -20.89
CA CYS A 483 -8.52 -7.35 -22.13
C CYS A 483 -9.20 -7.95 -23.37
N TYR A 484 -8.43 -8.45 -24.35
CA TYR A 484 -8.91 -9.22 -25.49
C TYR A 484 -7.88 -10.25 -25.95
N GLN A 485 -8.36 -11.30 -26.60
CA GLN A 485 -7.55 -12.31 -27.27
C GLN A 485 -7.77 -12.26 -28.78
N ILE A 486 -6.79 -12.77 -29.52
CA ILE A 486 -6.79 -12.80 -30.98
C ILE A 486 -6.85 -14.26 -31.42
N PHE A 487 -7.73 -14.54 -32.39
CA PHE A 487 -7.66 -15.75 -33.19
C PHE A 487 -7.27 -15.40 -34.62
N ASN A 488 -6.62 -16.33 -35.33
CA ASN A 488 -6.34 -16.18 -36.76
C ASN A 488 -6.54 -17.48 -37.53
N PHE A 489 -7.03 -17.41 -38.75
CA PHE A 489 -7.12 -18.56 -39.67
C PHE A 489 -7.08 -18.12 -41.12
N ASN A 490 -6.78 -19.06 -42.02
CA ASN A 490 -6.82 -18.80 -43.47
C ASN A 490 -8.16 -19.24 -44.05
N VAL A 491 -8.75 -18.42 -44.91
CA VAL A 491 -9.76 -18.87 -45.88
C VAL A 491 -9.05 -19.37 -47.14
N LEU A 492 -9.46 -20.54 -47.60
CA LEU A 492 -8.90 -21.24 -48.76
C LEU A 492 -10.00 -21.49 -49.77
N VAL A 493 -9.73 -21.16 -51.03
CA VAL A 493 -10.61 -21.53 -52.15
C VAL A 493 -10.07 -22.78 -52.81
N GLU A 494 -10.95 -23.77 -52.97
CA GLU A 494 -10.66 -25.05 -53.59
C GLU A 494 -11.56 -25.29 -54.80
N ASN A 495 -11.01 -25.90 -55.85
CA ASN A 495 -11.78 -26.28 -57.03
C ASN A 495 -12.72 -27.44 -56.67
N CYS A 496 -14.03 -27.19 -56.63
CA CYS A 496 -15.03 -28.22 -56.33
C CYS A 496 -15.51 -28.94 -57.61
N PRO A 497 -15.97 -30.20 -57.51
CA PRO A 497 -16.40 -30.96 -58.68
C PRO A 497 -17.55 -30.26 -59.41
N PRO A 498 -17.52 -30.20 -60.76
CA PRO A 498 -18.59 -29.57 -61.51
C PRO A 498 -19.88 -30.40 -61.46
N THR A 499 -21.02 -29.73 -61.58
CA THR A 499 -22.33 -30.38 -61.71
C THR A 499 -22.68 -30.59 -63.18
N ILE A 500 -22.71 -31.86 -63.60
CA ILE A 500 -22.94 -32.24 -64.99
C ILE A 500 -24.43 -32.51 -65.23
N PRO A 501 -25.12 -31.76 -66.10
CA PRO A 501 -26.53 -32.00 -66.38
C PRO A 501 -26.73 -33.30 -67.19
N GLN A 502 -27.90 -33.92 -67.06
CA GLN A 502 -28.23 -35.15 -67.80
C GLN A 502 -28.97 -34.88 -69.12
N VAL A 503 -29.44 -33.64 -69.34
CA VAL A 503 -30.25 -33.25 -70.50
C VAL A 503 -29.89 -31.82 -70.90
N PHE A 504 -29.88 -31.55 -72.21
CA PHE A 504 -29.88 -30.19 -72.76
C PHE A 504 -30.72 -30.15 -74.06
N THR A 505 -31.21 -28.97 -74.42
CA THR A 505 -32.19 -28.74 -75.48
C THR A 505 -31.72 -27.65 -76.45
N PRO A 506 -30.89 -27.98 -77.46
CA PRO A 506 -30.42 -27.02 -78.46
C PRO A 506 -31.55 -26.62 -79.44
N ASN A 507 -32.53 -25.84 -78.97
CA ASN A 507 -33.71 -25.38 -79.72
C ASN A 507 -33.70 -23.86 -79.96
N ASN A 508 -32.68 -23.16 -79.46
CA ASN A 508 -32.45 -21.73 -79.55
C ASN A 508 -33.54 -20.89 -78.87
N ASP A 509 -34.08 -21.38 -77.75
CA ASP A 509 -35.03 -20.66 -76.89
C ASP A 509 -34.35 -19.84 -75.78
N GLY A 510 -33.03 -19.94 -75.66
CA GLY A 510 -32.20 -19.27 -74.66
C GLY A 510 -31.91 -20.10 -73.40
N TYR A 511 -32.52 -21.28 -73.25
CA TYR A 511 -32.41 -22.13 -72.07
C TYR A 511 -31.84 -23.52 -72.42
N ASN A 512 -30.75 -23.91 -71.75
CA ASN A 512 -30.08 -25.20 -71.95
C ASN A 512 -29.74 -25.51 -73.43
N ASP A 513 -29.43 -24.47 -74.22
CA ASP A 513 -29.14 -24.60 -75.66
C ASP A 513 -27.81 -25.28 -75.97
N TRP A 514 -26.97 -25.46 -74.95
CA TRP A 514 -25.69 -26.12 -75.04
C TRP A 514 -25.45 -26.93 -73.77
N PHE A 515 -24.48 -27.83 -73.81
CA PHE A 515 -24.13 -28.69 -72.69
C PHE A 515 -23.39 -27.91 -71.59
N ASN A 516 -24.13 -27.08 -70.86
CA ASN A 516 -23.63 -26.19 -69.84
C ASN A 516 -23.35 -26.94 -68.53
N ILE A 517 -22.13 -27.45 -68.39
CA ILE A 517 -21.65 -28.06 -67.15
C ILE A 517 -21.37 -26.95 -66.12
N GLN A 518 -22.16 -26.93 -65.03
CA GLN A 518 -22.06 -25.89 -64.01
C GLN A 518 -20.78 -26.06 -63.18
N GLY A 519 -20.05 -24.96 -62.96
CA GLY A 519 -18.77 -24.99 -62.23
C GLY A 519 -17.60 -25.58 -63.04
N LEU A 520 -17.72 -25.67 -64.37
CA LEU A 520 -16.63 -26.15 -65.23
C LEU A 520 -15.83 -24.98 -65.83
N TYR A 521 -16.51 -24.12 -66.58
CA TYR A 521 -15.90 -23.16 -67.51
C TYR A 521 -15.12 -22.01 -66.85
N HIS A 522 -15.36 -21.75 -65.57
CA HIS A 522 -14.71 -20.67 -64.81
C HIS A 522 -13.80 -21.17 -63.66
N ILE A 523 -13.71 -22.50 -63.49
CA ILE A 523 -12.97 -23.16 -62.40
C ILE A 523 -11.89 -24.05 -62.99
N PHE A 524 -12.25 -24.87 -63.98
CA PHE A 524 -11.35 -25.78 -64.69
C PHE A 524 -11.11 -25.25 -66.11
N GLU A 525 -10.44 -24.10 -66.22
CA GLU A 525 -10.24 -23.39 -67.50
C GLU A 525 -9.48 -24.22 -68.55
N HIS A 526 -8.72 -25.23 -68.10
CA HIS A 526 -7.96 -26.13 -68.96
C HIS A 526 -8.63 -27.50 -69.16
N HIS A 527 -9.92 -27.63 -68.86
CA HIS A 527 -10.64 -28.89 -69.04
C HIS A 527 -10.68 -29.35 -70.51
N LYS A 528 -10.94 -30.65 -70.70
CA LYS A 528 -11.15 -31.26 -72.01
C LYS A 528 -12.40 -32.13 -71.99
N LEU A 529 -13.34 -31.82 -72.87
CA LEU A 529 -14.62 -32.53 -73.03
C LEU A 529 -14.62 -33.34 -74.34
N LEU A 530 -14.84 -34.64 -74.23
CA LEU A 530 -15.01 -35.56 -75.35
C LEU A 530 -16.43 -36.12 -75.37
N ILE A 531 -17.12 -36.08 -76.50
CA ILE A 531 -18.45 -36.66 -76.67
C ILE A 531 -18.42 -37.79 -77.70
N TYR A 532 -19.06 -38.90 -77.36
CA TYR A 532 -19.17 -40.11 -78.15
C TYR A 532 -20.63 -40.42 -78.46
N ASN A 533 -20.89 -40.95 -79.65
CA ASN A 533 -22.19 -41.53 -79.97
C ASN A 533 -22.37 -42.92 -79.34
N ARG A 534 -23.57 -43.51 -79.47
CA ARG A 534 -23.90 -44.86 -78.96
C ARG A 534 -23.05 -46.01 -79.49
N TRP A 535 -22.26 -45.78 -80.54
CA TRP A 535 -21.37 -46.77 -81.14
C TRP A 535 -19.90 -46.55 -80.74
N GLY A 536 -19.62 -45.64 -79.79
CA GLY A 536 -18.27 -45.35 -79.32
C GLY A 536 -17.43 -44.50 -80.27
N THR A 537 -18.03 -43.87 -81.29
CA THR A 537 -17.31 -42.93 -82.17
C THR A 537 -17.25 -41.55 -81.53
N LEU A 538 -16.06 -40.95 -81.48
CA LEU A 538 -15.86 -39.55 -81.07
C LEU A 538 -16.52 -38.61 -82.08
N ILE A 539 -17.46 -37.79 -81.62
CA ILE A 539 -18.22 -36.86 -82.45
C ILE A 539 -17.96 -35.39 -82.08
N PHE A 540 -17.48 -35.14 -80.87
CA PHE A 540 -17.11 -33.80 -80.42
C PHE A 540 -15.91 -33.84 -79.49
N GLU A 541 -15.03 -32.86 -79.64
CA GLU A 541 -13.94 -32.55 -78.72
C GLU A 541 -13.94 -31.04 -78.50
N GLY A 542 -13.99 -30.61 -77.25
CA GLY A 542 -14.00 -29.19 -76.90
C GLY A 542 -13.45 -28.90 -75.51
N ASP A 543 -13.48 -27.62 -75.18
CA ASP A 543 -12.88 -26.99 -74.00
C ASP A 543 -13.64 -25.69 -73.67
N ASN A 544 -12.98 -24.74 -73.00
CA ASN A 544 -13.59 -23.45 -72.63
C ASN A 544 -14.01 -22.59 -73.83
N ASP A 545 -13.23 -22.63 -74.91
CA ASP A 545 -13.47 -21.84 -76.12
C ASP A 545 -14.44 -22.53 -77.09
N THR A 546 -14.63 -23.84 -76.90
CA THR A 546 -15.48 -24.68 -77.74
C THR A 546 -16.52 -25.45 -76.91
N PRO A 547 -17.59 -24.78 -76.44
CA PRO A 547 -18.70 -25.45 -75.76
C PRO A 547 -19.50 -26.35 -76.71
N TRP A 548 -20.10 -27.41 -76.18
CA TRP A 548 -20.87 -28.35 -77.02
C TRP A 548 -22.34 -27.91 -77.16
N GLU A 549 -22.66 -27.33 -78.31
CA GLU A 549 -24.02 -26.90 -78.68
C GLU A 549 -24.86 -28.02 -79.35
N GLY A 550 -24.50 -29.29 -79.10
CA GLY A 550 -25.14 -30.43 -79.76
C GLY A 550 -24.73 -30.61 -81.23
N ARG A 551 -23.66 -29.94 -81.68
CA ARG A 551 -23.08 -30.10 -83.04
C ARG A 551 -21.83 -30.96 -83.01
N ALA A 552 -21.57 -31.71 -84.07
CA ALA A 552 -20.31 -32.46 -84.19
C ALA A 552 -19.19 -31.60 -84.76
N ASN A 553 -17.97 -31.70 -84.21
CA ASN A 553 -16.74 -31.13 -84.77
C ASN A 553 -15.66 -32.19 -85.02
N ARG A 554 -16.01 -33.47 -84.82
CA ARG A 554 -15.22 -34.67 -85.13
C ARG A 554 -16.10 -35.67 -85.89
N GLY A 555 -15.46 -36.66 -86.52
CA GLY A 555 -16.14 -37.68 -87.33
C GLY A 555 -16.20 -37.32 -88.83
N LEU A 556 -16.37 -38.35 -89.68
CA LEU A 556 -16.14 -38.27 -91.13
C LEU A 556 -17.21 -37.50 -91.92
N ASN A 557 -18.48 -37.47 -91.46
CA ASN A 557 -19.62 -37.07 -92.31
C ASN A 557 -20.61 -36.06 -91.68
N ASN A 558 -20.35 -35.50 -90.49
CA ASN A 558 -21.33 -34.66 -89.76
C ASN A 558 -20.72 -33.38 -89.12
N GLN A 559 -19.59 -32.88 -89.64
CA GLN A 559 -18.93 -31.69 -89.05
C GLN A 559 -19.77 -30.43 -89.27
N GLY A 560 -20.16 -29.76 -88.18
CA GLY A 560 -21.00 -28.56 -88.17
C GLY A 560 -22.51 -28.83 -88.03
N ASP A 561 -22.95 -30.07 -88.26
CA ASP A 561 -24.38 -30.43 -88.23
C ASP A 561 -24.89 -30.67 -86.80
N LEU A 562 -26.16 -30.29 -86.56
CA LEU A 562 -26.86 -30.56 -85.31
C LEU A 562 -27.15 -32.06 -85.20
N LEU A 563 -26.71 -32.66 -84.10
CA LEU A 563 -26.81 -34.08 -83.87
C LEU A 563 -28.27 -34.52 -83.63
N PRO A 564 -28.65 -35.76 -84.02
CA PRO A 564 -29.99 -36.30 -83.77
C PRO A 564 -30.35 -36.34 -82.27
N VAL A 565 -31.65 -36.35 -81.97
CA VAL A 565 -32.15 -36.62 -80.61
C VAL A 565 -31.66 -38.00 -80.16
N GLY A 566 -31.09 -38.06 -78.96
CA GLY A 566 -30.58 -39.32 -78.42
C GLY A 566 -29.61 -39.15 -77.27
N THR A 567 -29.19 -40.29 -76.72
CA THR A 567 -28.18 -40.37 -75.66
C THR A 567 -26.78 -40.38 -76.25
N TYR A 568 -25.94 -39.50 -75.71
CA TYR A 568 -24.53 -39.38 -76.00
C TYR A 568 -23.73 -39.67 -74.73
N PHE A 569 -22.47 -40.06 -74.89
CA PHE A 569 -21.58 -40.40 -73.77
C PHE A 569 -20.45 -39.38 -73.71
N TYR A 570 -20.08 -38.92 -72.53
CA TYR A 570 -19.00 -37.96 -72.36
C TYR A 570 -17.83 -38.56 -71.59
N VAL A 571 -16.63 -38.06 -71.89
CA VAL A 571 -15.42 -38.20 -71.08
C VAL A 571 -14.90 -36.79 -70.83
N LEU A 572 -14.91 -36.36 -69.57
CA LEU A 572 -14.49 -35.03 -69.12
C LEU A 572 -13.19 -35.16 -68.32
N TYR A 573 -12.13 -34.54 -68.81
CA TYR A 573 -10.89 -34.36 -68.08
C TYR A 573 -10.88 -32.96 -67.49
N LEU A 574 -10.84 -32.83 -66.16
CA LEU A 574 -10.76 -31.53 -65.50
C LEU A 574 -9.35 -30.93 -65.58
N ASN A 575 -8.34 -31.78 -65.79
CA ASN A 575 -6.92 -31.39 -65.89
C ASN A 575 -6.43 -30.59 -64.67
N ASP A 576 -6.91 -30.96 -63.48
CA ASP A 576 -6.53 -30.39 -62.19
C ASP A 576 -5.75 -31.45 -61.37
N PRO A 577 -4.66 -31.09 -60.67
CA PRO A 577 -3.89 -32.02 -59.84
C PRO A 577 -4.71 -32.79 -58.79
N HIS A 578 -5.80 -32.21 -58.28
CA HIS A 578 -6.69 -32.86 -57.31
C HIS A 578 -7.72 -33.79 -57.96
N TYR A 579 -7.86 -33.75 -59.30
CA TYR A 579 -8.82 -34.52 -60.08
C TYR A 579 -8.15 -35.29 -61.23
N GLU A 580 -7.29 -36.24 -60.89
CA GLU A 580 -6.52 -37.02 -61.87
C GLU A 580 -7.37 -37.94 -62.77
N LYS A 581 -8.57 -38.32 -62.32
CA LYS A 581 -9.46 -39.24 -63.06
C LYS A 581 -10.44 -38.47 -63.92
N SER A 582 -10.65 -38.93 -65.15
CA SER A 582 -11.73 -38.41 -65.98
C SER A 582 -13.10 -38.79 -65.44
N ILE A 583 -14.04 -37.87 -65.58
CA ILE A 583 -15.46 -38.09 -65.26
C ILE A 583 -16.13 -38.60 -66.53
N THR A 584 -16.86 -39.71 -66.42
CA THR A 584 -17.58 -40.30 -67.55
C THR A 584 -19.05 -40.43 -67.24
N GLY A 585 -19.89 -40.34 -68.27
CA GLY A 585 -21.33 -40.46 -68.10
C GLY A 585 -22.06 -40.33 -69.42
N TRP A 586 -23.35 -40.05 -69.34
CA TRP A 586 -24.21 -39.85 -70.49
C TRP A 586 -25.00 -38.55 -70.37
N VAL A 587 -25.39 -38.02 -71.51
CA VAL A 587 -26.24 -36.83 -71.64
C VAL A 587 -27.24 -37.06 -72.76
N TYR A 588 -28.48 -36.68 -72.52
CA TYR A 588 -29.57 -36.77 -73.49
C TYR A 588 -29.73 -35.43 -74.21
N LEU A 589 -29.55 -35.46 -75.54
CA LEU A 589 -29.85 -34.32 -76.41
C LEU A 589 -31.31 -34.44 -76.83
N ASN A 590 -32.14 -33.48 -76.43
CA ASN A 590 -33.54 -33.37 -76.83
C ASN A 590 -33.76 -32.13 -77.70
N ARG A 591 -34.75 -32.12 -78.59
CA ARG A 591 -35.06 -30.95 -79.43
C ARG A 591 -36.42 -30.36 -79.07
#